data_AF-A0A816CH73-F1
#
_entry.id   AF-A0A816CH73-F1
#
_cell.length_a   1.000
_cell.length_b   1.000
_cell.length_c   1.000
_cell.angle_alpha   90.00
_cell.angle_beta   90.00
_cell.angle_gamma   90.00
#
_symmetry.space_group_name_H-M   'P 1'
#
loop_
_entity.id
_entity.type
_entity.pdbx_description
1 polymer ?
#
loop_
_entity_poly.entity_id
_entity_poly.type
_entity_poly.pdbx_seq_one_letter_code
_entity_poly.pdbx_strand_id
1 'polypeptide(L)' 'MITRNNGEITSIEGKLSQEQSNLNNSNLRDDEKRIIDQRIHDLKQQKQDYIIANETLEREITQIQNQSARENKENNY' A
#
# COMPACT_ATOMS: atom_id res chain seq x y z
N MET A 1 5.30 2.66 11.55
CA MET A 1 4.22 2.04 10.75
C MET A 1 4.38 2.29 9.25
N ILE A 2 4.60 3.53 8.79
CA ILE A 2 4.83 3.84 7.36
C ILE A 2 5.98 3.00 6.75
N THR A 3 7.13 2.89 7.42
CA THR A 3 8.24 2.04 6.95
C THR A 3 7.85 0.58 6.76
N ARG A 4 6.99 0.05 7.65
CA ARG A 4 6.49 -1.33 7.53
C ARG A 4 5.57 -1.46 6.32
N ASN A 5 4.60 -0.55 6.18
CA ASN A 5 3.69 -0.53 5.03
C ASN A 5 4.44 -0.40 3.70
N ASN A 6 5.52 0.39 3.64
CA ASN A 6 6.38 0.48 2.45
C ASN A 6 7.06 -0.85 2.14
N GLY A 7 7.49 -1.60 3.16
CA GLY A 7 7.99 -2.96 3.00
C GLY A 7 6.93 -3.91 2.41
N GLU A 8 5.69 -3.83 2.89
CA GLU A 8 4.58 -4.63 2.36
C GLU A 8 4.23 -4.25 0.92
N ILE A 9 4.22 -2.95 0.58
CA ILE A 9 4.00 -2.46 -0.79
C ILE A 9 5.04 -3.04 -1.74
N THR A 10 6.33 -2.96 -1.40
CA THR A 10 7.42 -3.53 -2.22
C THR A 10 7.25 -5.05 -2.39
N SER A 11 6.85 -5.76 -1.32
CA SER A 11 6.57 -7.20 -1.41
C SER A 11 5.42 -7.50 -2.38
N ILE A 12 4.34 -6.71 -2.32
CA ILE A 12 3.18 -6.85 -3.21
C ILE A 12 3.56 -6.57 -4.66
N GLU A 13 4.40 -5.57 -4.93
CA GLU A 13 4.89 -5.28 -6.28
C GLU A 13 5.68 -6.45 -6.88
N GLY A 14 6.48 -7.14 -6.07
CA GLY A 14 7.17 -8.38 -6.46
C GLY A 14 6.18 -9.49 -6.82
N LYS A 15 5.16 -9.71 -5.99
CA LYS A 15 4.10 -10.71 -6.25
C LYS A 15 3.29 -10.39 -7.49
N LEU A 16 2.91 -9.12 -7.69
CA LEU A 16 2.19 -8.66 -8.89
C LEU A 16 2.99 -8.92 -10.16
N SER A 17 4.29 -8.65 -10.15
CA SER A 17 5.17 -8.92 -11.28
C SER A 17 5.22 -10.42 -11.62
N GLN A 18 5.26 -11.27 -10.58
CA GLN A 18 5.23 -12.72 -10.76
C GLN A 18 3.89 -13.21 -11.32
N GLU A 19 2.76 -12.75 -10.79
CA GLU A 19 1.44 -13.15 -11.29
C GLU A 19 1.17 -12.64 -12.70
N GLN A 20 1.66 -11.44 -13.05
CA GLN A 20 1.60 -10.94 -14.43
C GLN A 20 2.44 -11.79 -15.39
N SER A 21 3.62 -12.23 -14.95
CA SER A 21 4.45 -13.17 -15.71
C SER A 21 3.73 -14.51 -15.91
N ASN A 22 3.08 -15.03 -14.86
CA ASN A 22 2.28 -16.24 -14.93
C ASN A 22 1.14 -16.09 -15.95
N LEU A 23 0.38 -14.98 -15.88
CA LEU A 23 -0.74 -14.69 -16.77
C LEU A 23 -0.33 -14.64 -18.25
N ASN A 24 0.86 -14.09 -18.52
CA ASN A 24 1.41 -13.99 -19.87
C ASN A 24 1.89 -15.32 -20.46
N ASN A 25 1.89 -16.41 -19.68
CA ASN A 25 2.25 -17.73 -20.16
C ASN A 25 1.15 -18.26 -21.11
N SER A 26 1.53 -18.59 -22.35
CA SER A 26 0.61 -18.94 -23.43
C SER A 26 -0.14 -20.27 -23.25
N ASN A 27 0.24 -21.08 -22.26
CA ASN A 27 -0.28 -22.44 -22.05
C ASN A 27 -1.33 -22.55 -20.93
N LEU A 28 -1.77 -21.44 -20.34
CA LEU A 28 -2.79 -21.45 -19.32
C LEU A 28 -4.19 -21.65 -19.90
N ARG A 29 -4.98 -22.51 -19.24
CA ARG A 29 -6.42 -22.62 -19.48
C ARG A 29 -7.14 -21.37 -18.98
N ASP A 30 -8.34 -21.12 -19.50
CA ASP A 30 -9.10 -19.91 -19.15
C ASP A 30 -9.44 -19.82 -17.65
N ASP A 31 -9.74 -20.95 -17.00
CA ASP A 31 -9.98 -20.97 -15.55
C ASP A 31 -8.73 -20.61 -14.75
N GLU A 32 -7.54 -21.02 -15.21
CA GLU A 32 -6.26 -20.69 -14.57
C GLU A 32 -5.95 -19.21 -14.74
N LYS A 33 -6.19 -18.65 -15.94
CA LYS A 33 -6.09 -17.20 -16.19
C LYS A 33 -7.02 -16.42 -15.27
N ARG A 34 -8.29 -16.85 -15.16
CA ARG A 34 -9.28 -16.21 -14.28
C ARG A 34 -8.84 -16.22 -12.81
N ILE A 35 -8.25 -17.32 -12.32
CA ILE A 35 -7.70 -17.38 -10.97
C ILE A 35 -6.55 -16.39 -10.79
N ILE A 36 -5.64 -16.30 -11.76
CA ILE A 36 -4.50 -15.37 -11.71
C ILE A 36 -4.99 -13.92 -11.78
N ASP A 37 -5.95 -13.59 -12.65
CA ASP A 37 -6.56 -12.26 -12.74
C ASP A 37 -7.18 -11.84 -11.41
N GLN A 38 -7.89 -12.76 -10.73
CA GLN A 38 -8.44 -12.50 -9.39
C GLN A 38 -7.33 -12.20 -8.38
N ARG A 39 -6.24 -12.97 -8.38
CA ARG A 39 -5.10 -12.71 -7.48
C ARG A 39 -4.42 -11.37 -7.77
N ILE A 40 -4.26 -11.01 -9.05
CA ILE A 40 -3.73 -9.70 -9.44
C ILE A 40 -4.63 -8.58 -8.94
N HIS A 41 -5.95 -8.74 -9.09
CA HIS A 41 -6.93 -7.79 -8.57
C HIS A 41 -6.79 -7.62 -7.05
N ASP A 42 -6.75 -8.72 -6.31
CA ASP A 42 -6.68 -8.71 -4.84
C ASP A 42 -5.36 -8.09 -4.35
N LEU A 43 -4.23 -8.40 -5.02
CA LEU A 43 -2.94 -7.78 -4.71
C LEU A 43 -2.94 -6.27 -5.01
N LYS A 44 -3.58 -5.82 -6.09
CA LYS A 44 -3.73 -4.38 -6.37
C LYS A 44 -4.55 -3.69 -5.29
N GLN A 45 -5.63 -4.32 -4.84
CA GLN A 45 -6.45 -3.77 -3.75
C GLN A 45 -5.65 -3.67 -2.45
N GLN A 46 -4.95 -4.75 -2.06
CA GLN A 46 -4.09 -4.73 -0.87
C GLN A 46 -3.03 -3.63 -0.93
N LYS A 47 -2.40 -3.44 -2.10
CA LYS A 47 -1.43 -2.35 -2.29
C LYS A 47 -2.08 -0.98 -2.05
N GLN A 48 -3.27 -0.77 -2.62
CA GLN A 48 -3.99 0.48 -2.48
C GLN A 48 -4.35 0.77 -1.01
N ASP A 49 -4.75 -0.26 -0.26
CA ASP A 49 -5.08 -0.13 1.16
C ASP A 49 -3.87 0.33 1.98
N TYR A 50 -2.67 -0.21 1.70
CA TYR A 50 -1.43 0.26 2.35
C TYR A 50 -1.06 1.69 1.98
N ILE A 51 -1.29 2.10 0.74
CA ILE A 51 -1.07 3.49 0.29
C ILE A 51 -1.98 4.44 1.07
N ILE A 52 -3.28 4.13 1.14
CA ILE A 52 -4.26 4.94 1.88
C ILE A 52 -3.92 5.00 3.37
N ALA A 53 -3.47 3.87 3.96
CA ALA A 53 -3.02 3.84 5.34
C ALA A 53 -1.81 4.76 5.57
N ASN A 54 -0.85 4.79 4.65
CA ASN A 54 0.29 5.71 4.72
C ASN A 54 -0.14 7.18 4.64
N GLU A 55 -0.96 7.53 3.65
CA GLU A 55 -1.48 8.90 3.49
C GLU A 55 -2.28 9.37 4.72
N THR A 56 -2.97 8.44 5.40
CA THR A 56 -3.69 8.73 6.64
C THR A 56 -2.72 8.98 7.80
N LEU A 57 -1.73 8.11 7.97
CA LEU A 57 -0.71 8.27 9.01
C LEU A 57 0.12 9.56 8.83
N GLU A 58 0.46 9.92 7.59
CA GLU A 58 1.17 11.17 7.29
C GLU A 58 0.35 12.41 7.67
N ARG A 59 -0.97 12.37 7.41
CA ARG A 59 -1.89 13.44 7.82
C ARG A 59 -1.98 13.55 9.34
N GLU A 60 -2.10 12.43 10.05
CA GLU A 60 -2.11 12.41 11.52
C GLU A 60 -0.82 12.95 12.12
N ILE A 61 0.34 12.54 11.60
CA ILE A 61 1.66 13.06 12.03
C ILE A 61 1.71 14.58 11.84
N THR A 62 1.28 15.08 10.69
CA THR A 62 1.25 16.51 10.39
C THR A 62 0.33 17.28 11.36
N GLN A 63 -0.84 16.73 11.67
CA GLN A 63 -1.77 17.33 12.64
C GLN A 63 -1.15 17.42 14.04
N ILE A 64 -0.53 16.34 14.51
CA ILE A 64 0.16 16.29 15.80
C ILE A 64 1.29 17.33 15.86
N GLN A 65 2.13 17.40 14.82
CA GLN A 65 3.22 18.37 14.75
C GLN A 65 2.72 19.82 14.81
N ASN A 66 1.63 20.12 14.10
CA ASN A 66 1.01 21.45 14.13
C ASN A 66 0.41 21.77 15.51
N GLN A 67 -0.21 20.80 16.17
CA GLN A 67 -0.75 20.98 17.52
C GLN A 67 0.36 21.24 18.53
N SER A 68 1.41 20.41 18.54
CA SER A 68 2.56 20.60 19.44
C SER A 68 3.26 21.95 19.20
N ALA A 69 3.34 22.41 17.95
CA ALA A 69 3.89 23.73 17.64
C ALA A 69 3.03 24.88 18.17
N ARG A 70 1.71 24.72 18.25
CA ARG A 70 0.79 25.72 18.86
C ARG A 70 0.91 25.72 20.38
N GLU A 71 0.86 24.55 21.00
CA GLU A 71 1.00 24.39 22.46
C GLU A 71 2.35 24.95 22.96
N ASN A 72 3.43 24.72 22.22
CA ASN A 72 4.73 25.30 22.54
C ASN A 72 4.76 26.82 22.41
N LYS A 73 4.00 27.42 21.49
CA LYS A 73 3.90 28.88 21.42
C LYS A 73 3.11 29.44 22.59
N GLU A 74 1.99 28.80 22.95
CA GLU A 74 1.12 29.24 24.04
C GLU A 74 1.81 29.16 25.42
N ASN A 75 2.63 28.14 25.66
CA ASN A 75 3.37 27.98 26.93
C ASN A 75 4.61 28.89 27.10
N ASN A 76 5.01 29.62 26.06
CA ASN A 76 6.16 30.56 26.10
C ASN A 76 5.72 32.04 26.17
N TYR A 77 4.43 32.30 26.42
CA TYR A 77 3.87 33.61 26.75
C TYR A 77 3.38 33.63 28.21
#